data_AF-A0A8B5WBP9-F1
#
_entry.id   AF-A0A8B5WBP9-F1
#
_cell.length_a   1.000
_cell.length_b   1.000
_cell.length_c   1.000
_cell.angle_alpha   90.00
_cell.angle_beta   90.00
_cell.angle_gamma   90.00
#
_symmetry.space_group_name_H-M   'P 1'
#
loop_
_entity.id
_entity.type
_entity.pdbx_description
1 polymer ?
#
loop_
_entity_poly.entity_id
_entity_poly.type
_entity_poly.pdbx_seq_one_letter_code
_entity_poly.pdbx_strand_id
1 'polypeptide(L)'
;MHLTRLLALVLLLVVSAPLHAAVFTVGTCPGATHSDFATAYNLLGTTGGAPHSLRLCPGSHTTPALIASWGHQGLIIESVSGNPADTELVASAGTVLTAASQDFSVRSLRVAGGFSATGFSNISTTNADVTGAITTAGNLSINNSSIGGGLSSSNGALTLIDSLVSGPIQVQNTSSLSGSSVLGSVTVSNGALTLENGSIEGNLTSNALNATNWDFTGDMSVTAGTINIAGGSIAGNVDGGSQNLTLSGVTMTSGSLQVAGGVISI
;
A
#
# COMPACT_ATOMS: atom_id res chain seq x y z
N MET A 1 -55.97 -4.13 31.14
CA MET A 1 -55.28 -3.91 29.85
C MET A 1 -53.91 -3.23 30.03
N HIS A 2 -53.03 -3.69 30.94
CA HIS A 2 -51.71 -3.06 31.12
C HIS A 2 -50.51 -4.01 31.22
N LEU A 3 -50.71 -5.34 31.13
CA LEU A 3 -49.60 -6.30 31.29
C LEU A 3 -48.97 -6.75 29.96
N THR A 4 -49.63 -6.55 28.83
CA THR A 4 -49.14 -6.97 27.50
C THR A 4 -48.25 -5.95 26.79
N ARG A 5 -48.16 -4.71 27.28
CA ARG A 5 -47.27 -3.68 26.71
C ARG A 5 -45.86 -3.66 27.32
N LEU A 6 -45.67 -4.27 28.49
CA LEU A 6 -44.34 -4.34 29.12
C LEU A 6 -43.46 -5.45 28.52
N LEU A 7 -44.07 -6.52 27.99
CA LEU A 7 -43.34 -7.64 27.40
C LEU A 7 -42.81 -7.35 25.98
N ALA A 8 -43.41 -6.39 25.27
CA ALA A 8 -42.96 -5.97 23.94
C ALA A 8 -41.75 -5.02 23.96
N LEU A 9 -41.44 -4.41 25.11
CA LEU A 9 -40.29 -3.50 25.24
C LEU A 9 -39.04 -4.20 25.80
N VAL A 10 -39.20 -5.36 26.45
CA VAL A 10 -38.08 -6.15 27.00
C VAL A 10 -37.50 -7.12 25.96
N LEU A 11 -38.24 -7.44 24.89
CA LEU A 11 -37.75 -8.30 23.78
C LEU A 11 -37.07 -7.52 22.64
N LEU A 12 -36.85 -6.21 22.82
CA LEU A 12 -36.07 -5.37 21.89
C LEU A 12 -34.82 -4.76 22.54
N LEU A 13 -34.38 -5.29 23.68
CA LEU A 13 -32.98 -5.23 24.09
C LEU A 13 -32.32 -6.56 23.71
N VAL A 14 -32.23 -6.84 22.41
CA VAL A 14 -31.05 -7.58 21.94
C VAL A 14 -29.92 -6.59 22.17
N VAL A 15 -29.28 -6.73 23.34
CA VAL A 15 -28.01 -6.09 23.66
C VAL A 15 -27.10 -6.43 22.48
N SER A 16 -26.95 -5.51 21.54
CA SER A 16 -25.89 -5.57 20.55
C SER A 16 -24.62 -5.38 21.35
N ALA A 17 -24.12 -6.48 21.92
CA ALA A 17 -22.82 -6.53 22.53
C ALA A 17 -21.87 -5.92 21.48
N PRO A 18 -21.06 -4.91 21.85
CA PRO A 18 -20.17 -4.28 20.90
C PRO A 18 -19.36 -5.40 20.23
N LEU A 19 -19.34 -5.41 18.89
CA LEU A 19 -18.51 -6.34 18.15
C LEU A 19 -17.05 -5.96 18.43
N HIS A 20 -16.45 -6.68 19.38
CA HIS A 20 -15.09 -6.40 19.83
C HIS A 20 -14.10 -6.86 18.77
N ALA A 21 -13.09 -6.03 18.52
CA ALA A 21 -11.94 -6.41 17.71
C ALA A 21 -11.27 -7.66 18.33
N ALA A 22 -11.33 -8.79 17.63
CA ALA A 22 -10.58 -9.97 18.02
C ALA A 22 -9.07 -9.77 17.75
N VAL A 23 -8.24 -10.16 18.72
CA VAL A 23 -6.78 -10.16 18.64
C VAL A 23 -6.30 -11.57 18.94
N PHE A 24 -5.65 -12.22 17.98
CA PHE A 24 -5.01 -13.51 18.18
C PHE A 24 -3.50 -13.39 18.12
N THR A 25 -2.81 -14.13 18.99
CA THR A 25 -1.35 -14.22 18.99
C THR A 25 -0.95 -15.60 18.50
N VAL A 26 -0.11 -15.66 17.47
CA VAL A 26 0.26 -16.88 16.75
C VAL A 26 1.74 -17.20 16.99
N GLY A 27 2.05 -18.44 17.38
CA GLY A 27 3.40 -18.96 17.53
C GLY A 27 3.64 -19.61 18.89
N THR A 28 4.89 -19.54 19.37
CA THR A 28 5.34 -20.25 20.58
C THR A 28 5.69 -19.33 21.76
N CYS A 29 5.44 -18.03 21.65
CA CYS A 29 5.72 -17.07 22.72
C CYS A 29 4.67 -17.12 23.85
N PRO A 30 5.01 -16.67 25.07
CA PRO A 30 4.04 -16.57 26.16
C PRO A 30 2.82 -15.73 25.76
N GLY A 31 1.62 -16.28 25.96
CA GLY A 31 0.36 -15.63 25.57
C GLY A 31 -0.08 -15.91 24.13
N ALA A 32 0.64 -16.74 23.36
CA ALA A 32 0.14 -17.27 22.09
C ALA A 32 -1.19 -18.00 22.31
N THR A 33 -2.21 -17.63 21.53
CA THR A 33 -3.53 -18.26 21.54
C THR A 33 -3.67 -19.34 20.47
N HIS A 34 -2.78 -19.32 19.47
CA HIS A 34 -2.75 -20.26 18.36
C HIS A 34 -1.30 -20.63 18.02
N SER A 35 -1.10 -21.86 17.53
CA SER A 35 0.21 -22.33 17.06
C SER A 35 0.43 -22.10 15.56
N ASP A 36 -0.64 -21.89 14.79
CA ASP A 36 -0.63 -21.83 13.34
C ASP A 36 -1.39 -20.61 12.80
N PHE A 37 -0.81 -19.95 11.79
CA PHE A 37 -1.32 -18.72 11.21
C PHE A 37 -2.64 -18.92 10.47
N ALA A 38 -2.71 -19.94 9.60
CA ALA A 38 -3.89 -20.19 8.78
C ALA A 38 -5.11 -20.52 9.65
N THR A 39 -4.90 -21.26 10.73
CA THR A 39 -5.93 -21.60 11.72
C THR A 39 -6.46 -20.35 12.43
N ALA A 40 -5.57 -19.51 12.98
CA ALA A 40 -5.95 -18.27 13.64
C ALA A 40 -6.69 -17.32 12.68
N TYR A 41 -6.17 -17.19 11.47
CA TYR A 41 -6.77 -16.40 10.40
C TYR A 41 -8.20 -16.88 10.11
N ASN A 42 -8.41 -18.17 9.81
CA ASN A 42 -9.74 -18.72 9.51
C ASN A 42 -10.75 -18.52 10.63
N LEU A 43 -10.31 -18.56 11.89
CA LEU A 43 -11.17 -18.30 13.04
C LEU A 43 -11.64 -16.83 13.08
N LEU A 44 -10.79 -15.86 12.72
CA LEU A 44 -11.21 -14.45 12.59
C LEU A 44 -12.32 -14.27 11.56
N GLY A 45 -12.37 -15.11 10.52
CA GLY A 45 -13.48 -15.09 9.56
C GLY A 45 -14.85 -15.31 10.16
N THR A 46 -14.92 -15.96 11.32
CA THR A 46 -16.18 -16.23 12.02
C THR A 46 -16.56 -15.13 13.01
N THR A 47 -15.64 -14.22 13.34
CA THR A 47 -15.89 -13.12 14.27
C THR A 47 -16.28 -11.89 13.46
N GLY A 48 -17.56 -11.50 13.42
CA GLY A 48 -17.95 -10.26 12.73
C GLY A 48 -17.36 -9.00 13.38
N GLY A 49 -17.31 -7.90 12.61
CA GLY A 49 -17.24 -6.53 13.16
C GLY A 49 -15.94 -5.77 12.93
N ALA A 50 -15.44 -5.17 14.01
CA ALA A 50 -14.30 -4.24 14.04
C ALA A 50 -13.01 -4.85 13.42
N PRO A 51 -12.03 -4.03 13.00
CA PRO A 51 -10.78 -4.55 12.44
C PRO A 51 -10.09 -5.52 13.40
N HIS A 52 -9.68 -6.67 12.88
CA HIS A 52 -9.03 -7.73 13.65
C HIS A 52 -7.51 -7.63 13.59
N SER A 53 -6.80 -8.19 14.58
CA SER A 53 -5.33 -8.27 14.58
C SER A 53 -4.84 -9.71 14.74
N LEU A 54 -3.88 -10.09 13.90
CA LEU A 54 -3.04 -11.27 14.04
C LEU A 54 -1.62 -10.83 14.43
N ARG A 55 -1.23 -11.16 15.66
CA ARG A 55 0.08 -10.84 16.21
C ARG A 55 0.97 -12.07 16.12
N LEU A 56 2.10 -11.97 15.44
CA LEU A 56 3.01 -13.09 15.20
C LEU A 56 4.16 -13.04 16.21
N CYS A 57 4.38 -14.13 16.94
CA CYS A 57 5.56 -14.29 17.77
C CYS A 57 6.84 -14.27 16.90
N PRO A 58 8.01 -13.93 17.47
CA PRO A 58 9.29 -14.10 16.78
C PRO A 58 9.46 -15.51 16.18
N GLY A 59 10.03 -15.58 14.98
CA GLY A 59 10.21 -16.81 14.21
C GLY A 59 9.60 -16.75 12.80
N SER A 60 9.73 -17.87 12.08
CA SER A 60 9.16 -18.05 10.74
C SER A 60 7.82 -18.77 10.83
N HIS A 61 6.80 -18.21 10.17
CA HIS A 61 5.44 -18.72 10.11
C HIS A 61 5.11 -19.06 8.67
N THR A 62 4.96 -20.33 8.36
CA THR A 62 4.58 -20.77 7.01
C THR A 62 3.06 -20.87 6.89
N THR A 63 2.51 -20.37 5.80
CA THR A 63 1.07 -20.49 5.51
C THR A 63 0.84 -20.89 4.05
N PRO A 64 -0.19 -21.70 3.74
CA PRO A 64 -0.75 -21.73 2.40
C PRO A 64 -1.23 -20.34 1.99
N ALA A 65 -1.44 -20.12 0.69
CA ALA A 65 -2.13 -18.93 0.22
C ALA A 65 -3.54 -18.89 0.82
N LEU A 66 -3.89 -17.76 1.45
CA LEU A 66 -5.17 -17.57 2.10
C LEU A 66 -6.07 -16.68 1.25
N ILE A 67 -7.38 -16.96 1.29
CA ILE A 67 -8.40 -16.15 0.63
C ILE A 67 -9.35 -15.62 1.71
N ALA A 68 -9.42 -14.29 1.87
CA ALA A 68 -10.42 -13.60 2.68
C ALA A 68 -11.65 -13.31 1.84
N SER A 69 -12.79 -13.86 2.25
CA SER A 69 -14.10 -13.47 1.73
C SER A 69 -15.01 -12.95 2.83
N TRP A 70 -14.44 -12.50 3.94
CA TRP A 70 -15.20 -12.09 5.11
C TRP A 70 -15.50 -10.59 5.03
N GLY A 71 -16.73 -10.20 5.33
CA GLY A 71 -17.19 -8.81 5.27
C GLY A 71 -16.71 -7.95 6.44
N HIS A 72 -15.46 -8.11 6.86
CA HIS A 72 -14.88 -7.39 7.99
C HIS A 72 -14.39 -6.02 7.57
N GLN A 73 -14.30 -5.09 8.54
CA GLN A 73 -13.79 -3.74 8.26
C GLN A 73 -12.28 -3.73 7.96
N GLY A 74 -11.52 -4.68 8.50
CA GLY A 74 -10.11 -4.82 8.17
C GLY A 74 -9.36 -5.90 8.94
N LEU A 75 -8.11 -6.15 8.53
CA LEU A 75 -7.16 -7.06 9.17
C LEU A 75 -5.79 -6.41 9.30
N ILE A 76 -5.22 -6.49 10.49
CA ILE A 76 -3.84 -6.12 10.79
C ILE A 76 -3.06 -7.41 11.03
N ILE A 77 -1.90 -7.54 10.38
CA ILE A 77 -0.90 -8.56 10.72
C ILE A 77 0.33 -7.82 11.22
N GLU A 78 0.80 -8.16 12.42
CA GLU A 78 1.92 -7.47 13.04
C GLU A 78 2.84 -8.42 13.81
N SER A 79 4.12 -8.08 13.92
CA SER A 79 5.02 -8.78 14.84
C SER A 79 4.75 -8.35 16.27
N VAL A 80 4.81 -9.31 17.20
CA VAL A 80 4.78 -9.03 18.64
C VAL A 80 6.03 -8.27 19.09
N SER A 81 7.19 -8.47 18.45
CA SER A 81 8.43 -7.78 18.83
C SER A 81 8.50 -6.35 18.31
N GLY A 82 7.69 -6.00 17.29
CA GLY A 82 7.75 -4.71 16.63
C GLY A 82 8.97 -4.52 15.73
N ASN A 83 9.72 -5.60 15.44
CA ASN A 83 10.89 -5.57 14.57
C ASN A 83 10.71 -6.56 13.40
N PRO A 84 10.75 -6.09 12.13
CA PRO A 84 10.57 -6.95 10.95
C PRO A 84 11.64 -8.03 10.83
N ALA A 85 12.83 -7.84 11.41
CA ALA A 85 13.91 -8.84 11.36
C ALA A 85 13.62 -10.09 12.20
N ASP A 86 12.74 -10.00 13.20
CA ASP A 86 12.50 -11.10 14.14
C ASP A 86 11.38 -12.04 13.70
N THR A 87 10.54 -11.61 12.76
CA THR A 87 9.32 -12.31 12.41
C THR A 87 9.08 -12.32 10.91
N GLU A 88 9.00 -13.53 10.36
CA GLU A 88 8.78 -13.75 8.93
C GLU A 88 7.48 -14.53 8.72
N LEU A 89 6.63 -14.06 7.81
CA LEU A 89 5.48 -14.77 7.29
C LEU A 89 5.78 -15.25 5.87
N VAL A 90 5.73 -16.56 5.65
CA VAL A 90 6.12 -17.20 4.38
C VAL A 90 4.91 -17.81 3.72
N ALA A 91 4.57 -17.35 2.50
CA ALA A 91 3.60 -18.02 1.65
C ALA A 91 4.24 -19.21 0.92
N SER A 92 3.57 -20.36 0.92
CA SER A 92 3.99 -21.49 0.08
C SER A 92 3.76 -21.29 -1.41
N ALA A 93 2.95 -20.30 -1.81
CA ALA A 93 2.51 -20.09 -3.20
C ALA A 93 2.66 -18.63 -3.71
N GLY A 94 3.64 -17.89 -3.22
CA GLY A 94 3.99 -16.56 -3.73
C GLY A 94 3.07 -15.42 -3.27
N THR A 95 1.76 -15.61 -3.19
CA THR A 95 0.82 -14.65 -2.56
C THR A 95 0.40 -15.17 -1.19
N VAL A 96 0.57 -14.36 -0.14
CA VAL A 96 0.18 -14.71 1.22
C VAL A 96 -1.33 -14.64 1.38
N LEU A 97 -1.92 -13.53 0.92
CA LEU A 97 -3.33 -13.24 1.17
C LEU A 97 -3.98 -12.60 -0.05
N THR A 98 -5.15 -13.11 -0.41
CA THR A 98 -6.12 -12.47 -1.33
C THR A 98 -7.36 -12.06 -0.54
N ALA A 99 -7.60 -10.77 -0.35
CA ALA A 99 -8.79 -10.25 0.37
C ALA A 99 -9.84 -9.69 -0.61
N ALA A 100 -11.13 -9.91 -0.39
CA ALA A 100 -12.17 -9.46 -1.33
C ALA A 100 -12.95 -8.19 -0.95
N SER A 101 -12.92 -7.76 0.31
CA SER A 101 -13.74 -6.63 0.78
C SER A 101 -13.31 -6.07 2.15
N GLN A 102 -12.02 -6.09 2.47
CA GLN A 102 -11.52 -5.65 3.76
C GLN A 102 -10.18 -4.92 3.62
N ASP A 103 -10.02 -3.85 4.38
CA ASP A 103 -8.74 -3.15 4.47
C ASP A 103 -7.69 -4.05 5.13
N PHE A 104 -6.45 -3.93 4.67
CA PHE A 104 -5.38 -4.80 5.08
C PHE A 104 -4.14 -3.98 5.50
N SER A 105 -3.53 -4.36 6.62
CA SER A 105 -2.34 -3.69 7.15
C SER A 105 -1.30 -4.70 7.58
N VAL A 106 -0.04 -4.48 7.19
CA VAL A 106 1.12 -5.26 7.64
C VAL A 106 2.09 -4.36 8.38
N ARG A 107 2.53 -4.78 9.56
CA ARG A 107 3.37 -3.94 10.41
C ARG A 107 4.54 -4.70 10.99
N SER A 108 5.75 -4.14 10.90
CA SER A 108 6.93 -4.65 11.59
C SER A 108 7.19 -6.13 11.30
N LEU A 109 7.06 -6.53 10.04
CA LEU A 109 7.12 -7.93 9.59
C LEU A 109 7.88 -8.06 8.29
N ARG A 110 8.59 -9.17 8.16
CA ARG A 110 9.03 -9.68 6.86
C ARG A 110 7.97 -10.61 6.27
N VAL A 111 7.72 -10.48 4.99
CA VAL A 111 6.72 -11.25 4.25
C VAL A 111 7.39 -11.82 3.00
N ALA A 112 7.61 -13.13 3.00
CA ALA A 112 8.04 -13.86 1.81
C ALA A 112 6.82 -14.19 0.95
N GLY A 113 6.42 -13.21 0.15
CA GLY A 113 5.28 -13.26 -0.75
C GLY A 113 4.67 -11.89 -0.99
N GLY A 114 3.55 -11.86 -1.71
CA GLY A 114 2.79 -10.65 -2.04
C GLY A 114 1.39 -10.62 -1.42
N PHE A 115 0.70 -9.51 -1.65
CA PHE A 115 -0.68 -9.28 -1.21
C PHE A 115 -1.57 -8.91 -2.39
N SER A 116 -2.80 -9.41 -2.36
CA SER A 116 -3.82 -9.05 -3.34
C SER A 116 -5.09 -8.66 -2.60
N ALA A 117 -5.70 -7.53 -2.95
CA ALA A 117 -7.03 -7.20 -2.51
C ALA A 117 -7.92 -6.84 -3.71
N THR A 118 -9.12 -7.40 -3.74
CA THR A 118 -10.18 -7.04 -4.67
C THR A 118 -11.24 -6.22 -3.92
N GLY A 119 -12.15 -5.57 -4.65
CA GLY A 119 -13.24 -4.79 -4.05
C GLY A 119 -12.77 -3.61 -3.20
N PHE A 120 -12.39 -2.48 -3.84
CA PHE A 120 -12.03 -1.16 -3.28
C PHE A 120 -11.25 -1.11 -1.95
N SER A 121 -10.61 -2.21 -1.55
CA SER A 121 -10.01 -2.36 -0.24
C SER A 121 -8.65 -1.67 -0.20
N ASN A 122 -8.29 -1.03 0.90
CA ASN A 122 -7.00 -0.39 1.04
C ASN A 122 -5.96 -1.41 1.52
N ILE A 123 -4.72 -1.30 1.03
CA ILE A 123 -3.58 -2.04 1.59
C ILE A 123 -2.58 -1.03 2.16
N SER A 124 -2.11 -1.29 3.38
CA SER A 124 -1.07 -0.51 4.03
C SER A 124 0.08 -1.37 4.53
N THR A 125 1.29 -0.84 4.47
CA THR A 125 2.47 -1.44 5.12
C THR A 125 3.19 -0.37 5.95
N THR A 126 3.70 -0.77 7.11
CA THR A 126 4.50 0.10 7.97
C THR A 126 5.64 -0.69 8.57
N ASN A 127 6.89 -0.24 8.35
CA ASN A 127 8.07 -0.96 8.87
C ASN A 127 8.10 -2.43 8.40
N ALA A 128 7.83 -2.69 7.11
CA ALA A 128 7.67 -4.06 6.62
C ALA A 128 8.54 -4.33 5.38
N ASP A 129 8.99 -5.59 5.28
CA ASP A 129 9.75 -6.09 4.12
C ASP A 129 8.90 -7.12 3.37
N VAL A 130 8.34 -6.75 2.21
CA VAL A 130 7.48 -7.62 1.41
C VAL A 130 8.20 -8.02 0.13
N THR A 131 8.49 -9.30 -0.09
CA THR A 131 9.29 -9.73 -1.25
C THR A 131 8.49 -9.74 -2.56
N GLY A 132 7.16 -9.88 -2.48
CA GLY A 132 6.27 -9.98 -3.62
C GLY A 132 5.58 -8.66 -4.00
N ALA A 133 4.74 -8.73 -5.03
CA ALA A 133 3.93 -7.60 -5.47
C ALA A 133 2.75 -7.33 -4.53
N ILE A 134 2.29 -6.08 -4.51
CA ILE A 134 1.07 -5.67 -3.82
C ILE A 134 0.09 -5.15 -4.87
N THR A 135 -1.07 -5.80 -4.96
CA THR A 135 -2.13 -5.41 -5.88
C THR A 135 -3.40 -5.11 -5.10
N THR A 136 -4.07 -4.00 -5.43
CA THR A 136 -5.37 -3.69 -4.85
C THR A 136 -6.29 -2.94 -5.84
N ALA A 137 -7.58 -2.85 -5.52
CA ALA A 137 -8.48 -1.89 -6.13
C ALA A 137 -8.59 -0.56 -5.36
N GLY A 138 -8.26 -0.54 -4.06
CA GLY A 138 -8.32 0.67 -3.22
C GLY A 138 -6.98 1.40 -3.12
N ASN A 139 -6.78 2.21 -2.09
CA ASN A 139 -5.54 2.97 -1.91
C ASN A 139 -4.40 2.07 -1.43
N LEU A 140 -3.17 2.49 -1.77
CA LEU A 140 -1.93 1.93 -1.26
C LEU A 140 -1.26 2.94 -0.34
N SER A 141 -0.88 2.52 0.87
CA SER A 141 -0.13 3.34 1.82
C SER A 141 1.08 2.58 2.34
N ILE A 142 2.26 2.90 1.82
CA ILE A 142 3.50 2.18 2.08
C ILE A 142 4.44 3.14 2.82
N ASN A 143 4.77 2.81 4.07
CA ASN A 143 5.56 3.68 4.95
C ASN A 143 6.73 2.93 5.55
N ASN A 144 7.95 3.48 5.45
CA ASN A 144 9.16 2.90 6.00
C ASN A 144 9.27 1.40 5.65
N SER A 145 9.04 1.04 4.40
CA SER A 145 8.90 -0.36 3.97
C SER A 145 9.74 -0.65 2.73
N SER A 146 10.16 -1.90 2.58
CA SER A 146 10.80 -2.38 1.35
C SER A 146 9.87 -3.35 0.64
N ILE A 147 9.53 -3.05 -0.62
CA ILE A 147 8.69 -3.89 -1.46
C ILE A 147 9.54 -4.41 -2.63
N GLY A 148 9.81 -5.71 -2.64
CA GLY A 148 10.59 -6.38 -3.66
C GLY A 148 9.86 -6.58 -5.00
N GLY A 149 8.53 -6.43 -5.02
CA GLY A 149 7.72 -6.49 -6.21
C GLY A 149 7.12 -5.14 -6.63
N GLY A 150 6.26 -5.17 -7.65
CA GLY A 150 5.53 -3.99 -8.09
C GLY A 150 4.35 -3.62 -7.19
N LEU A 151 3.89 -2.38 -7.32
CA LEU A 151 2.68 -1.86 -6.68
C LEU A 151 1.63 -1.60 -7.75
N SER A 152 0.43 -2.15 -7.58
CA SER A 152 -0.68 -1.94 -8.50
C SER A 152 -1.94 -1.55 -7.77
N SER A 153 -2.53 -0.41 -8.13
CA SER A 153 -3.87 -0.01 -7.69
C SER A 153 -4.75 0.31 -8.88
N SER A 154 -5.84 -0.45 -9.01
CA SER A 154 -6.75 -0.27 -10.14
C SER A 154 -7.73 0.89 -9.96
N ASN A 155 -7.98 1.43 -8.76
CA ASN A 155 -8.84 2.61 -8.60
C ASN A 155 -8.42 3.53 -7.43
N GLY A 156 -7.25 3.32 -6.84
CA GLY A 156 -6.78 4.07 -5.68
C GLY A 156 -5.59 4.97 -5.98
N ALA A 157 -5.29 5.78 -4.98
CA ALA A 157 -4.07 6.56 -4.87
C ALA A 157 -2.94 5.74 -4.24
N LEU A 158 -1.70 6.19 -4.43
CA LEU A 158 -0.53 5.74 -3.68
C LEU A 158 -0.02 6.84 -2.76
N THR A 159 0.29 6.48 -1.53
CA THR A 159 1.19 7.21 -0.64
C THR A 159 2.38 6.33 -0.33
N LEU A 160 3.58 6.73 -0.74
CA LEU A 160 4.84 6.04 -0.50
C LEU A 160 5.76 6.97 0.30
N ILE A 161 6.16 6.57 1.50
CA ILE A 161 6.95 7.40 2.41
C ILE A 161 8.16 6.61 2.91
N ASP A 162 9.36 7.17 2.80
CA ASP A 162 10.61 6.59 3.30
C ASP A 162 10.79 5.12 2.92
N SER A 163 10.42 4.76 1.67
CA SER A 163 10.28 3.37 1.25
C SER A 163 11.07 3.06 -0.02
N LEU A 164 11.37 1.78 -0.20
CA LEU A 164 12.00 1.23 -1.41
C LEU A 164 11.00 0.33 -2.15
N VAL A 165 10.87 0.52 -3.46
CA VAL A 165 10.09 -0.36 -4.33
C VAL A 165 10.96 -0.86 -5.47
N SER A 166 11.18 -2.17 -5.57
CA SER A 166 12.00 -2.82 -6.60
C SER A 166 11.14 -3.41 -7.71
N GLY A 167 10.20 -2.63 -8.22
CA GLY A 167 9.29 -3.06 -9.27
C GLY A 167 8.44 -1.90 -9.81
N PRO A 168 7.66 -2.13 -10.87
CA PRO A 168 6.84 -1.09 -11.46
C PRO A 168 5.71 -0.66 -10.53
N ILE A 169 5.37 0.62 -10.58
CA ILE A 169 4.21 1.21 -9.89
C ILE A 169 3.16 1.58 -10.93
N GLN A 170 1.94 1.09 -10.77
CA GLN A 170 0.79 1.42 -11.63
C GLN A 170 -0.40 1.80 -10.76
N VAL A 171 -0.78 3.07 -10.76
CA VAL A 171 -1.91 3.60 -9.97
C VAL A 171 -2.74 4.58 -10.78
N GLN A 172 -3.97 4.84 -10.36
CA GLN A 172 -4.88 5.70 -11.11
C GLN A 172 -4.94 7.12 -10.54
N ASN A 173 -5.19 7.27 -9.23
CA ASN A 173 -5.53 8.58 -8.67
C ASN A 173 -4.31 9.36 -8.19
N THR A 174 -4.57 10.59 -7.75
CA THR A 174 -3.55 11.50 -7.20
C THR A 174 -2.70 10.80 -6.16
N SER A 175 -1.38 10.79 -6.37
CA SER A 175 -0.44 10.00 -5.59
C SER A 175 0.74 10.83 -5.12
N SER A 176 1.34 10.43 -4.01
CA SER A 176 2.51 11.09 -3.43
C SER A 176 3.61 10.09 -3.07
N LEU A 177 4.85 10.43 -3.42
CA LEU A 177 6.04 9.71 -3.00
C LEU A 177 6.94 10.71 -2.27
N SER A 178 7.39 10.38 -1.06
CA SER A 178 8.26 11.22 -0.25
C SER A 178 9.38 10.40 0.38
N GLY A 179 10.63 10.87 0.33
CA GLY A 179 11.77 10.16 0.94
C GLY A 179 12.07 8.79 0.34
N SER A 180 11.55 8.49 -0.86
CA SER A 180 11.43 7.12 -1.37
C SER A 180 12.24 6.88 -2.64
N SER A 181 12.62 5.62 -2.86
CA SER A 181 13.30 5.16 -4.08
C SER A 181 12.48 4.11 -4.81
N VAL A 182 12.35 4.27 -6.12
CA VAL A 182 11.65 3.31 -7.00
C VAL A 182 12.62 2.81 -8.07
N LEU A 183 12.90 1.51 -8.05
CA LEU A 183 13.68 0.81 -9.07
C LEU A 183 12.70 0.13 -10.04
N GLY A 184 12.06 0.95 -10.87
CA GLY A 184 11.03 0.55 -11.80
C GLY A 184 10.25 1.74 -12.34
N SER A 185 9.51 1.52 -13.43
CA SER A 185 8.68 2.56 -14.03
C SER A 185 7.49 2.92 -13.12
N VAL A 186 7.10 4.19 -13.15
CA VAL A 186 5.94 4.72 -12.41
C VAL A 186 4.91 5.24 -13.39
N THR A 187 3.67 4.76 -13.26
CA THR A 187 2.52 5.22 -14.06
C THR A 187 1.39 5.67 -13.16
N VAL A 188 0.94 6.93 -13.33
CA VAL A 188 -0.23 7.52 -12.68
C VAL A 188 -1.21 8.03 -13.73
N SER A 189 -2.30 7.29 -13.99
CA SER A 189 -3.10 7.50 -15.20
C SER A 189 -4.23 8.53 -15.11
N ASN A 190 -4.71 8.88 -13.92
CA ASN A 190 -5.91 9.71 -13.69
C ASN A 190 -5.74 10.80 -12.62
N GLY A 191 -4.52 11.04 -12.14
CA GLY A 191 -4.25 11.99 -11.07
C GLY A 191 -2.90 12.67 -11.16
N ALA A 192 -2.71 13.67 -10.32
CA ALA A 192 -1.42 14.34 -10.19
C ALA A 192 -0.45 13.47 -9.38
N LEU A 193 0.83 13.52 -9.74
CA LEU A 193 1.90 12.91 -8.97
C LEU A 193 2.70 14.00 -8.26
N THR A 194 2.77 13.90 -6.94
CA THR A 194 3.64 14.75 -6.10
C THR A 194 4.83 13.95 -5.63
N LEU A 195 6.03 14.47 -5.85
CA LEU A 195 7.29 13.83 -5.53
C LEU A 195 8.09 14.77 -4.62
N GLU A 196 8.50 14.32 -3.43
CA GLU A 196 9.40 15.07 -2.54
C GLU A 196 10.60 14.24 -2.06
N ASN A 197 11.84 14.68 -2.33
CA ASN A 197 13.09 14.03 -1.90
C ASN A 197 13.17 12.52 -2.23
N GLY A 198 13.64 12.13 -3.41
CA GLY A 198 13.72 10.71 -3.75
C GLY A 198 14.32 10.41 -5.11
N SER A 199 14.16 9.18 -5.57
CA SER A 199 14.65 8.74 -6.87
C SER A 199 13.71 7.79 -7.60
N ILE A 200 13.64 7.92 -8.92
CA ILE A 200 13.02 6.95 -9.82
C ILE A 200 14.07 6.49 -10.84
N GLU A 201 14.35 5.19 -10.84
CA GLU A 201 15.12 4.50 -11.88
C GLU A 201 14.14 3.70 -12.74
N GLY A 202 13.65 4.35 -13.78
CA GLY A 202 12.60 3.84 -14.66
C GLY A 202 11.87 4.99 -15.35
N ASN A 203 11.00 4.64 -16.30
CA ASN A 203 10.20 5.65 -16.99
C ASN A 203 9.10 6.18 -16.07
N LEU A 204 8.80 7.47 -16.18
CA LEU A 204 7.69 8.10 -15.48
C LEU A 204 6.60 8.48 -16.48
N THR A 205 5.36 8.10 -16.18
CA THR A 205 4.16 8.57 -16.89
C THR A 205 3.16 9.11 -15.87
N SER A 206 2.70 10.35 -16.04
CA SER A 206 1.69 10.94 -15.16
C SER A 206 0.78 11.93 -15.89
N ASN A 207 -0.37 12.25 -15.32
CA ASN A 207 -1.24 13.31 -15.84
C ASN A 207 -0.83 14.71 -15.39
N ALA A 208 -0.09 14.85 -14.30
CA ALA A 208 0.45 16.14 -13.83
C ALA A 208 1.59 15.82 -12.87
N LEU A 209 2.59 16.69 -12.80
CA LEU A 209 3.78 16.43 -12.00
C LEU A 209 4.20 17.65 -11.20
N ASN A 210 4.36 17.46 -9.90
CA ASN A 210 5.06 18.38 -9.03
C ASN A 210 6.18 17.61 -8.31
N ALA A 211 7.43 17.86 -8.69
CA ALA A 211 8.59 17.17 -8.13
C ALA A 211 9.56 18.16 -7.48
N THR A 212 10.01 17.85 -6.27
CA THR A 212 10.99 18.65 -5.53
C THR A 212 12.12 17.76 -5.02
N ASN A 213 13.36 18.05 -5.42
CA ASN A 213 14.58 17.31 -5.10
C ASN A 213 14.50 15.82 -5.47
N TRP A 214 14.16 15.53 -6.74
CA TRP A 214 14.14 14.16 -7.25
C TRP A 214 15.24 13.90 -8.27
N ASP A 215 15.80 12.70 -8.19
CA ASP A 215 16.70 12.16 -9.19
C ASP A 215 15.94 11.19 -10.10
N PHE A 216 15.88 11.51 -11.39
CA PHE A 216 15.22 10.70 -12.40
C PHE A 216 16.26 10.06 -13.33
N THR A 217 16.16 8.74 -13.51
CA THR A 217 16.88 8.00 -14.55
C THR A 217 15.86 7.25 -15.39
N GLY A 218 15.66 7.70 -16.63
CA GLY A 218 14.59 7.21 -17.51
C GLY A 218 13.79 8.34 -18.14
N ASP A 219 12.94 7.99 -19.10
CA ASP A 219 12.14 8.96 -19.82
C ASP A 219 10.88 9.36 -19.03
N MET A 220 10.52 10.63 -19.09
CA MET A 220 9.34 11.20 -18.46
C MET A 220 8.34 11.64 -19.53
N SER A 221 7.08 11.22 -19.37
CA SER A 221 5.96 11.69 -20.17
C SER A 221 4.86 12.23 -19.27
N VAL A 222 4.49 13.49 -19.44
CA VAL A 222 3.37 14.10 -18.71
C VAL A 222 2.33 14.56 -19.71
N THR A 223 1.13 14.00 -19.60
CA THR A 223 0.10 14.08 -20.65
C THR A 223 -0.91 15.22 -20.43
N ALA A 224 -0.96 15.81 -19.24
CA ALA A 224 -1.87 16.90 -18.88
C ALA A 224 -1.31 17.78 -17.75
N GLY A 225 -2.12 18.71 -17.24
CA GLY A 225 -1.81 19.47 -16.02
C GLY A 225 -0.54 20.33 -16.09
N THR A 226 0.00 20.71 -14.93
CA THR A 226 1.24 21.48 -14.85
C THR A 226 2.40 20.54 -14.56
N ILE A 227 3.59 20.87 -15.11
CA ILE A 227 4.83 20.17 -14.82
C ILE A 227 5.77 21.15 -14.11
N ASN A 228 5.97 20.91 -12.82
CA ASN A 228 6.89 21.68 -11.99
C ASN A 228 7.95 20.74 -11.43
N ILE A 229 9.22 21.01 -11.71
CA ILE A 229 10.36 20.27 -11.16
C ILE A 229 11.33 21.28 -10.54
N ALA A 230 11.58 21.14 -9.24
CA ALA A 230 12.46 22.01 -8.49
C ALA A 230 13.58 21.19 -7.83
N GLY A 231 14.85 21.47 -8.12
CA GLY A 231 15.99 20.72 -7.59
C GLY A 231 16.12 19.31 -8.17
N GLY A 232 17.19 18.61 -7.77
CA GLY A 232 17.49 17.24 -8.21
C GLY A 232 18.14 17.15 -9.60
N SER A 233 18.11 15.95 -10.18
CA SER A 233 18.73 15.65 -11.47
C SER A 233 17.82 14.84 -12.41
N ILE A 234 18.03 15.00 -13.71
CA ILE A 234 17.29 14.26 -14.74
C ILE A 234 18.29 13.68 -15.75
N ALA A 235 18.25 12.35 -15.88
CA ALA A 235 18.96 11.56 -16.87
C ALA A 235 17.96 10.85 -17.80
N GLY A 236 17.42 11.57 -18.78
CA GLY A 236 16.41 11.05 -19.70
C GLY A 236 15.65 12.15 -20.45
N ASN A 237 14.79 11.76 -21.38
CA ASN A 237 13.96 12.72 -22.09
C ASN A 237 12.77 13.16 -21.23
N VAL A 238 12.37 14.42 -21.34
CA VAL A 238 11.14 14.95 -20.73
C VAL A 238 10.22 15.39 -21.85
N ASP A 239 9.13 14.67 -22.04
CA ASP A 239 8.02 15.05 -22.91
C ASP A 239 6.86 15.58 -22.07
N GLY A 240 6.68 16.90 -22.07
CA GLY A 240 5.59 17.56 -21.39
C GLY A 240 4.30 17.66 -22.20
N GLY A 241 4.22 17.01 -23.37
CA GLY A 241 3.05 17.14 -24.26
C GLY A 241 2.78 18.61 -24.56
N SER A 242 1.53 19.05 -24.50
CA SER A 242 1.16 20.47 -24.74
C SER A 242 1.23 21.36 -23.51
N GLN A 243 1.87 20.91 -22.43
CA GLN A 243 1.84 21.57 -21.14
C GLN A 243 3.04 22.50 -20.92
N ASN A 244 2.90 23.43 -19.97
CA ASN A 244 4.02 24.23 -19.50
C ASN A 244 4.94 23.37 -18.63
N LEU A 245 6.23 23.44 -18.94
CA LEU A 245 7.30 22.79 -18.20
C LEU A 245 8.10 23.86 -17.45
N THR A 246 8.08 23.81 -16.12
CA THR A 246 8.89 24.68 -15.26
C THR A 246 9.96 23.86 -14.58
N LEU A 247 11.22 24.20 -14.84
CA LEU A 247 12.39 23.65 -14.18
C LEU A 247 13.00 24.75 -13.31
N SER A 248 13.39 24.44 -12.07
CA SER A 248 14.08 25.40 -11.20
C SER A 248 15.18 24.70 -10.43
N GLY A 249 16.44 25.07 -10.66
CA GLY A 249 17.57 24.43 -9.96
C GLY A 249 17.76 22.94 -10.28
N VAL A 250 17.25 22.47 -11.42
CA VAL A 250 17.37 21.09 -11.89
C VAL A 250 18.66 20.90 -12.69
N THR A 251 19.37 19.79 -12.47
CA THR A 251 20.52 19.41 -13.30
C THR A 251 20.13 18.37 -14.34
N MET A 252 20.11 18.75 -15.62
CA MET A 252 19.99 17.80 -16.73
C MET A 252 21.35 17.15 -17.00
N THR A 253 21.48 15.83 -16.81
CA THR A 253 22.73 15.09 -17.07
C THR A 253 22.73 14.40 -18.44
N SER A 254 21.56 14.09 -18.99
CA SER A 254 21.37 13.54 -20.33
C SER A 254 19.94 13.74 -20.81
N GLY A 255 19.69 13.47 -22.10
CA GLY A 255 18.36 13.54 -22.71
C GLY A 255 18.03 14.90 -23.31
N SER A 256 16.74 15.15 -23.49
CA SER A 256 16.20 16.36 -24.12
C SER A 256 14.89 16.80 -23.46
N LEU A 257 14.53 18.07 -23.66
CA LEU A 257 13.26 18.63 -23.20
C LEU A 257 12.37 18.92 -24.40
N GLN A 258 11.13 18.45 -24.36
CA GLN A 258 10.15 18.65 -25.42
C GLN A 258 8.80 19.06 -24.83
N VAL A 259 8.21 20.11 -25.41
CA VAL A 259 6.79 20.48 -25.24
C VAL A 259 6.19 20.86 -26.60
N ALA A 260 5.05 20.29 -26.94
CA ALA A 260 4.28 20.55 -28.15
C ALA A 260 3.23 21.65 -27.91
N GLY A 261 3.66 22.91 -27.94
CA GLY A 261 2.78 24.09 -27.84
C GLY A 261 2.71 24.73 -26.45
N GLY A 262 3.34 24.14 -25.45
CA GLY A 262 3.59 24.77 -24.15
C GLY A 262 4.85 25.63 -24.13
N VAL A 263 5.15 26.23 -22.99
CA VAL A 263 6.39 26.98 -22.73
C VAL A 263 7.30 26.19 -21.81
N ILE A 264 8.60 26.17 -22.13
CA ILE A 264 9.66 25.70 -21.23
C ILE A 264 10.22 26.92 -20.48
N SER A 265 10.14 26.91 -19.15
CA SER A 265 10.75 27.89 -18.25
C SER A 265 11.84 27.20 -17.43
N ILE A 266 13.05 27.77 -17.40
CA ILE A 266 14.25 27.24 -16.73
C ILE A 266 14.86 28.33 -15.84
#